data_AF-A0A382CUI8-F1
#
_entry.id   AF-A0A382CUI8-F1
#
_cell.length_a   1.000
_cell.length_b   1.000
_cell.length_c   1.000
_cell.angle_alpha   90.00
_cell.angle_beta   90.00
_cell.angle_gamma   90.00
#
_symmetry.space_group_name_H-M   'P 1'
#
loop_
_entity.id
_entity.type
_entity.pdbx_description
1 polymer ?
#
loop_
_entity_poly.entity_id
_entity_poly.type
_entity_poly.pdbx_seq_one_letter_code
_entity_poly.pdbx_strand_id
1 'polypeptide(L)'
;MSALQNNIPLTQGLFGTTELDESRSAAIKKTYALLSLSVVAAIAGGFIGSNSPAMVQFFATFPGWIVAMIAINAIPYMAIACRHNPVMSTLALITAGLVSGLVLAPVLFMASVVAPDIVPAALILTAIVFAGVTFAVMLTKVQFSAPRGLMTGMFFAIIGVIVLNSFLNIGFLGIIIAGAIGIVGVFILVNATSQVLNNPEYNEP
;
A
#
# COMPACT_ATOMS: atom_id res chain seq x y z
N MET A 1 -24.87 24.63 10.74
CA MET A 1 -23.72 25.54 10.87
C MET A 1 -22.60 24.71 11.48
N SER A 2 -21.47 24.36 10.85
CA SER A 2 -20.75 24.93 9.72
C SER A 2 -20.04 23.82 8.94
N ALA A 3 -20.43 23.62 7.68
CA ALA A 3 -19.81 22.68 6.75
C ALA A 3 -18.73 23.34 5.86
N LEU A 4 -18.04 24.39 6.36
CA LEU A 4 -17.22 25.26 5.50
C LEU A 4 -15.86 25.69 6.06
N GLN A 5 -15.23 24.96 6.99
CA GLN A 5 -13.82 25.26 7.29
C GLN A 5 -13.08 24.10 7.96
N ASN A 6 -12.69 23.11 7.18
CA ASN A 6 -11.59 22.22 7.58
C ASN A 6 -10.58 22.04 6.44
N ASN A 7 -10.33 23.13 5.72
CA ASN A 7 -9.12 23.26 4.90
C ASN A 7 -7.96 23.56 5.85
N ILE A 8 -7.40 22.52 6.45
CA ILE A 8 -5.99 22.57 6.85
C ILE A 8 -5.24 22.98 5.58
N PRO A 9 -4.50 24.10 5.56
CA PRO A 9 -3.79 24.50 4.37
C PRO A 9 -2.88 23.33 3.96
N LEU A 10 -2.83 23.03 2.66
CA LEU A 10 -2.10 21.88 2.11
C LEU A 10 -0.66 21.85 2.65
N THR A 11 -0.07 23.03 2.87
CA THR A 11 1.24 23.22 3.53
C THR A 11 1.30 22.72 4.97
N GLN A 12 0.26 22.87 5.77
CA GLN A 12 0.22 22.39 7.16
C GLN A 12 -0.12 20.89 7.26
N GLY A 13 -0.92 20.36 6.32
CA GLY A 13 -1.10 18.91 6.18
C GLY A 13 0.14 18.19 5.62
N LEU A 14 0.93 18.88 4.78
CA LEU A 14 2.13 18.34 4.13
C LEU A 14 3.44 18.66 4.87
N PHE A 15 3.49 19.63 5.80
CA PHE A 15 4.69 20.04 6.54
C PHE A 15 4.47 20.25 8.05
N GLY A 16 3.26 20.05 8.56
CA GLY A 16 3.00 20.08 10.00
C GLY A 16 3.72 18.95 10.72
N THR A 17 4.27 19.25 11.90
CA THR A 17 4.70 18.25 12.88
C THR A 17 3.61 18.15 13.92
N THR A 18 2.90 17.02 13.96
CA THR A 18 1.94 16.75 15.04
C THR A 18 2.69 15.96 16.11
N GLU A 19 2.77 16.52 17.32
CA GLU A 19 3.20 15.74 18.48
C GLU A 19 2.15 14.66 18.74
N LEU A 20 2.58 13.42 18.72
CA LEU A 20 1.69 12.28 18.89
C LEU A 20 1.54 11.99 20.38
N ASP A 21 0.32 12.15 20.89
CA ASP A 21 -0.06 11.54 22.16
C ASP A 21 0.13 10.01 22.09
N GLU A 22 0.40 9.37 23.24
CA GLU A 22 0.73 7.95 23.32
C GLU A 22 -0.39 7.06 22.74
N SER A 23 -1.65 7.49 22.93
CA SER A 23 -2.84 6.86 22.35
C SER A 23 -2.84 6.89 20.81
N ARG A 24 -2.46 8.03 20.21
CA ARG A 24 -2.42 8.23 18.75
C ARG A 24 -1.27 7.43 18.14
N SER A 25 -0.11 7.37 18.80
CA SER A 25 1.02 6.52 18.39
C SER A 25 0.66 5.03 18.36
N ALA A 26 -0.06 4.55 19.39
CA ALA A 26 -0.54 3.16 19.44
C ALA A 26 -1.53 2.85 18.31
N ALA A 27 -2.45 3.77 18.00
CA ALA A 27 -3.40 3.61 16.92
C ALA A 27 -2.70 3.51 15.55
N ILE A 28 -1.70 4.37 15.29
CA ILE A 28 -0.91 4.35 14.04
C ILE A 28 -0.16 3.02 13.87
N LYS A 29 0.48 2.54 14.94
CA LYS A 29 1.20 1.26 14.92
C LYS A 29 0.26 0.10 14.62
N LYS A 30 -0.97 0.13 15.17
CA LYS A 30 -2.00 -0.87 14.89
C LYS A 30 -2.45 -0.82 13.43
N THR A 31 -2.64 0.36 12.84
CA THR A 31 -2.95 0.52 11.41
C THR A 31 -1.85 -0.08 10.55
N TYR A 32 -0.59 0.24 10.83
CA TYR A 32 0.55 -0.28 10.07
C TYR A 32 0.72 -1.80 10.22
N ALA A 33 0.39 -2.35 11.39
CA ALA A 33 0.37 -3.79 11.61
C ALA A 33 -0.77 -4.50 10.85
N LEU A 34 -1.97 -3.90 10.81
CA LEU A 34 -3.08 -4.43 10.02
C LEU A 34 -2.82 -4.29 8.51
N LEU A 35 -2.22 -3.18 8.09
CA LEU A 35 -1.80 -2.93 6.72
C LEU A 35 -0.75 -3.95 6.28
N SER A 36 0.27 -4.22 7.10
CA SER A 36 1.30 -5.21 6.76
C SER A 36 0.72 -6.61 6.58
N LEU A 37 -0.25 -6.99 7.43
CA LEU A 37 -0.96 -8.25 7.29
C LEU A 37 -1.75 -8.34 5.98
N SER A 38 -2.41 -7.24 5.60
CA SER A 38 -3.12 -7.15 4.31
C SER A 38 -2.17 -7.21 3.11
N VAL A 39 -1.00 -6.55 3.17
CA VAL A 39 0.02 -6.61 2.11
C VAL A 39 0.54 -8.04 1.94
N VAL A 40 0.84 -8.76 3.03
CA VAL A 40 1.28 -10.16 2.97
C VAL A 40 0.20 -11.03 2.32
N ALA A 41 -1.07 -10.83 2.69
CA ALA A 41 -2.19 -11.52 2.07
C ALA A 41 -2.33 -11.19 0.57
N ALA A 42 -2.10 -9.94 0.18
CA ALA A 42 -2.10 -9.51 -1.23
C ALA A 42 -0.97 -10.15 -2.03
N ILE A 43 0.23 -10.28 -1.47
CA ILE A 43 1.34 -10.99 -2.11
C ILE A 43 0.96 -12.46 -2.35
N ALA A 44 0.38 -13.13 -1.34
CA ALA A 44 -0.10 -14.50 -1.48
C ALA A 44 -1.20 -14.63 -2.54
N GLY A 45 -2.19 -13.72 -2.53
CA GLY A 45 -3.26 -13.68 -3.51
C GLY A 45 -2.74 -13.44 -4.94
N GLY A 46 -1.80 -12.52 -5.12
CA GLY A 46 -1.17 -12.25 -6.41
C GLY A 46 -0.38 -13.44 -6.93
N PHE A 47 0.37 -14.13 -6.07
CA PHE A 47 1.10 -15.34 -6.43
C PHE A 47 0.17 -16.49 -6.82
N ILE A 48 -0.87 -16.77 -6.02
CA ILE A 48 -1.86 -17.81 -6.33
C ILE A 48 -2.59 -17.47 -7.64
N GLY A 49 -2.95 -16.21 -7.83
CA GLY A 49 -3.67 -15.75 -9.00
C GLY A 49 -2.85 -15.80 -10.29
N SER A 50 -1.60 -15.35 -10.27
CA SER A 50 -0.75 -15.36 -11.47
C SER A 50 -0.32 -16.76 -11.91
N ASN A 51 -0.21 -17.70 -10.97
CA ASN A 51 0.13 -19.11 -11.25
C ASN A 51 -1.09 -19.96 -11.67
N SER A 52 -2.30 -19.42 -11.60
CA SER A 52 -3.54 -20.12 -11.97
C SER A 52 -4.08 -19.60 -13.30
N PRO A 53 -3.92 -20.35 -14.41
CA PRO A 53 -4.43 -19.93 -15.72
C PRO A 53 -5.94 -19.69 -15.72
N ALA A 54 -6.69 -20.47 -14.92
CA ALA A 54 -8.13 -20.32 -14.78
C ALA A 54 -8.52 -18.97 -14.16
N MET A 55 -7.79 -18.49 -13.16
CA MET A 55 -8.07 -17.19 -12.54
C MET A 55 -7.66 -16.03 -13.43
N VAL A 56 -6.52 -16.13 -14.10
CA VAL A 56 -6.07 -15.13 -15.09
C VAL A 56 -7.12 -14.96 -16.19
N GLN A 57 -7.59 -16.07 -16.77
CA GLN A 57 -8.62 -16.04 -17.81
C GLN A 57 -9.97 -15.53 -17.30
N PHE A 58 -10.37 -15.95 -16.09
CA PHE A 58 -11.61 -15.47 -15.48
C PHE A 58 -11.60 -13.95 -15.33
N PHE A 59 -10.58 -13.38 -14.68
CA PHE A 59 -10.48 -11.92 -14.46
C PHE A 59 -10.19 -11.13 -15.74
N ALA A 60 -9.62 -11.76 -16.78
CA ALA A 60 -9.45 -11.14 -18.09
C ALA A 60 -10.74 -11.09 -18.92
N THR A 61 -11.77 -11.87 -18.57
CA THR A 61 -13.06 -11.84 -19.27
C THR A 61 -13.92 -10.67 -18.77
N PHE A 62 -14.75 -10.08 -19.63
CA PHE A 62 -15.67 -8.99 -19.28
C PHE A 62 -16.46 -9.17 -17.96
N PRO A 63 -17.12 -10.33 -17.69
CA PRO A 63 -17.79 -10.56 -16.41
C PRO A 63 -16.81 -10.63 -15.22
N GLY A 64 -15.62 -11.22 -15.39
CA GLY A 64 -14.62 -11.27 -14.33
C GLY A 64 -14.01 -9.90 -14.03
N TRP A 65 -13.87 -9.03 -15.02
CA TRP A 65 -13.47 -7.64 -14.82
C TRP A 65 -14.50 -6.84 -14.02
N ILE A 66 -15.80 -7.07 -14.26
CA ILE A 66 -16.87 -6.47 -13.44
C ILE A 66 -16.79 -6.99 -11.99
N VAL A 67 -16.63 -8.30 -11.82
CA VAL A 67 -16.46 -8.92 -10.48
C VAL A 67 -15.23 -8.34 -9.77
N ALA A 68 -14.13 -8.13 -10.48
CA ALA A 68 -12.93 -7.48 -9.98
C ALA A 68 -13.20 -6.04 -9.52
N MET A 69 -13.90 -5.24 -10.32
CA MET A 69 -14.27 -3.87 -9.96
C MET A 69 -15.18 -3.82 -8.74
N ILE A 70 -16.17 -4.72 -8.67
CA ILE A 70 -17.04 -4.82 -7.50
C ILE A 70 -16.23 -5.26 -6.28
N ALA A 71 -15.37 -6.27 -6.40
CA ALA A 71 -14.60 -6.82 -5.28
C ALA A 71 -13.61 -5.79 -4.70
N ILE A 72 -12.89 -5.05 -5.55
CA ILE A 72 -11.95 -4.01 -5.10
C ILE A 72 -12.66 -2.88 -4.35
N ASN A 73 -13.90 -2.54 -4.72
CA ASN A 73 -14.64 -1.47 -4.04
C ASN A 73 -15.41 -2.00 -2.82
N ALA A 74 -16.09 -3.14 -2.93
CA ALA A 74 -16.99 -3.65 -1.91
C ALA A 74 -16.27 -4.17 -0.65
N ILE A 75 -15.11 -4.82 -0.79
CA ILE A 75 -14.43 -5.44 0.36
C ILE A 75 -13.89 -4.38 1.35
N PRO A 76 -13.29 -3.25 0.91
CA PRO A 76 -12.98 -2.13 1.80
C PRO A 76 -14.20 -1.56 2.52
N TYR A 77 -15.36 -1.45 1.85
CA TYR A 77 -16.60 -1.03 2.52
C TYR A 77 -17.03 -2.02 3.61
N MET A 78 -16.88 -3.33 3.37
CA MET A 78 -17.15 -4.34 4.40
C MET A 78 -16.17 -4.26 5.57
N ALA A 79 -14.90 -3.94 5.31
CA ALA A 79 -13.92 -3.74 6.38
C ALA A 79 -14.31 -2.56 7.29
N ILE A 80 -14.78 -1.45 6.71
CA ILE A 80 -15.30 -0.30 7.48
C ILE A 80 -16.54 -0.69 8.28
N ALA A 81 -17.45 -1.48 7.71
CA ALA A 81 -18.64 -1.96 8.41
C ALA A 81 -18.30 -2.87 9.61
N CYS A 82 -17.23 -3.66 9.49
CA CYS A 82 -16.77 -4.60 10.51
C CYS A 82 -15.86 -3.97 11.57
N ARG A 83 -15.56 -2.66 11.51
CA ARG A 83 -14.61 -1.98 12.42
C ARG A 83 -14.91 -2.16 13.90
N HIS A 84 -16.18 -2.32 14.26
CA HIS A 84 -16.63 -2.47 15.65
C HIS A 84 -16.18 -3.78 16.32
N ASN A 85 -15.75 -4.78 15.54
CA ASN A 85 -15.20 -6.03 16.06
C ASN A 85 -13.75 -6.23 15.58
N PRO A 86 -12.75 -6.25 16.49
CA PRO A 86 -11.35 -6.33 16.12
C PRO A 86 -10.97 -7.59 15.33
N VAL A 87 -11.61 -8.73 15.59
CA VAL A 87 -11.34 -9.98 14.86
C VAL A 87 -11.91 -9.91 13.45
N MET A 88 -13.14 -9.40 13.31
CA MET A 88 -13.82 -9.31 12.02
C MET A 88 -13.18 -8.26 11.10
N SER A 89 -12.75 -7.12 11.65
CA SER A 89 -12.00 -6.09 10.92
C SER A 89 -10.67 -6.64 10.39
N THR A 90 -9.93 -7.39 11.22
CA THR A 90 -8.66 -8.00 10.81
C THR A 90 -8.87 -9.01 9.67
N LEU A 91 -9.86 -9.90 9.79
CA LEU A 91 -10.19 -10.88 8.74
C LEU A 91 -10.65 -10.19 7.44
N ALA A 92 -11.43 -9.11 7.55
CA ALA A 92 -11.86 -8.34 6.40
C ALA A 92 -10.67 -7.70 5.67
N LEU A 93 -9.68 -7.17 6.39
CA LEU A 93 -8.47 -6.58 5.82
C LEU A 93 -7.55 -7.63 5.17
N ILE A 94 -7.42 -8.82 5.76
CA ILE A 94 -6.70 -9.95 5.15
C ILE A 94 -7.38 -10.35 3.84
N THR A 95 -8.71 -10.51 3.87
CA THR A 95 -9.50 -10.91 2.71
C THR A 95 -9.43 -9.84 1.62
N ALA A 96 -9.50 -8.56 2.00
CA ALA A 96 -9.31 -7.43 1.09
C ALA A 96 -7.94 -7.50 0.40
N GLY A 97 -6.88 -7.75 1.18
CA GLY A 97 -5.53 -7.92 0.66
C GLY A 97 -5.48 -9.07 -0.34
N LEU A 98 -5.88 -10.27 0.07
CA LEU A 98 -5.86 -11.46 -0.77
C LEU A 98 -6.64 -11.26 -2.08
N VAL A 99 -7.87 -10.77 -2.02
CA VAL A 99 -8.70 -10.56 -3.20
C VAL A 99 -8.12 -9.48 -4.11
N SER A 100 -7.58 -8.39 -3.54
CA SER A 100 -6.92 -7.35 -4.36
C SER A 100 -5.72 -7.90 -5.12
N GLY A 101 -4.91 -8.77 -4.50
CA GLY A 101 -3.83 -9.48 -5.17
C GLY A 101 -4.34 -10.43 -6.25
N LEU A 102 -5.41 -11.16 -5.97
CA LEU A 102 -6.06 -12.07 -6.91
C LEU A 102 -6.53 -11.37 -8.19
N VAL A 103 -7.14 -10.20 -8.03
CA VAL A 103 -7.65 -9.38 -9.12
C VAL A 103 -6.52 -8.82 -9.99
N LEU A 104 -5.32 -8.64 -9.43
CA LEU A 104 -4.13 -8.21 -10.17
C LEU A 104 -3.51 -9.34 -11.02
N ALA A 105 -3.96 -10.59 -10.87
CA ALA A 105 -3.45 -11.76 -11.59
C ALA A 105 -3.25 -11.57 -13.11
N PRO A 106 -4.23 -11.08 -13.91
CA PRO A 106 -4.05 -10.91 -15.34
C PRO A 106 -2.98 -9.88 -15.70
N VAL A 107 -2.83 -8.83 -14.89
CA VAL A 107 -1.78 -7.81 -15.08
C VAL A 107 -0.40 -8.39 -14.74
N LEU A 108 -0.30 -9.13 -13.64
CA LEU A 108 0.94 -9.80 -13.23
C LEU A 108 1.37 -10.86 -14.25
N PHE A 109 0.42 -11.63 -14.79
CA PHE A 109 0.68 -12.59 -15.84
C PHE A 109 1.20 -11.91 -17.11
N MET A 110 0.54 -10.86 -17.57
CA MET A 110 0.98 -10.10 -18.74
C MET A 110 2.40 -9.52 -18.55
N ALA A 111 2.69 -8.97 -17.37
CA ALA A 111 4.02 -8.47 -17.03
C ALA A 111 5.08 -9.58 -17.07
N SER A 112 4.76 -10.78 -16.55
CA SER A 112 5.67 -11.93 -16.57
C SER A 112 5.94 -12.48 -17.98
N VAL A 113 4.98 -12.37 -18.90
CA VAL A 113 5.15 -12.79 -20.30
C VAL A 113 6.05 -11.82 -21.07
N VAL A 114 5.93 -10.51 -20.80
CA VAL A 114 6.76 -9.49 -21.46
C VAL A 114 8.18 -9.46 -20.89
N ALA A 115 8.32 -9.56 -19.57
CA ALA A 115 9.61 -9.57 -18.88
C ALA A 115 9.49 -10.43 -17.60
N PRO A 116 9.98 -11.69 -17.61
CA PRO A 116 9.79 -12.62 -16.49
C PRO A 116 10.41 -12.12 -15.18
N ASP A 117 11.50 -11.35 -15.27
CA ASP A 117 12.21 -10.81 -14.09
C ASP A 117 11.52 -9.57 -13.47
N ILE A 118 10.58 -8.92 -14.15
CA ILE A 118 10.04 -7.63 -13.70
C ILE A 118 9.09 -7.76 -12.50
N VAL A 119 8.34 -8.86 -12.43
CA VAL A 119 7.38 -9.13 -11.35
C VAL A 119 8.09 -9.36 -10.01
N PRO A 120 9.07 -10.28 -9.90
CA PRO A 120 9.82 -10.43 -8.65
C PRO A 120 10.64 -9.19 -8.31
N ALA A 121 11.18 -8.46 -9.30
CA ALA A 121 11.84 -7.18 -9.07
C ALA A 121 10.92 -6.16 -8.41
N ALA A 122 9.75 -5.90 -9.01
CA ALA A 122 8.77 -4.96 -8.48
C ALA A 122 8.32 -5.35 -7.08
N LEU A 123 8.10 -6.64 -6.81
CA LEU A 123 7.77 -7.15 -5.48
C LEU A 123 8.86 -6.81 -4.47
N ILE A 124 10.12 -7.13 -4.76
CA ILE A 124 11.25 -6.86 -3.86
C ILE A 124 11.36 -5.36 -3.58
N LEU A 125 11.22 -4.52 -4.62
CA LEU A 125 11.25 -3.06 -4.46
C LEU A 125 10.12 -2.57 -3.54
N THR A 126 8.88 -3.01 -3.78
CA THR A 126 7.73 -2.67 -2.94
C THR A 126 7.93 -3.16 -1.50
N ALA A 127 8.47 -4.37 -1.31
CA ALA A 127 8.76 -4.92 0.00
C ALA A 127 9.80 -4.09 0.76
N ILE A 128 10.89 -3.68 0.11
CA ILE A 128 11.93 -2.82 0.71
C ILE A 128 11.33 -1.46 1.12
N VAL A 129 10.59 -0.81 0.22
CA VAL A 129 9.95 0.48 0.50
C VAL A 129 8.95 0.37 1.64
N PHE A 130 8.05 -0.61 1.56
CA PHE A 130 6.99 -0.81 2.54
C PHE A 130 7.57 -1.17 3.91
N ALA A 131 8.53 -2.10 3.97
CA ALA A 131 9.19 -2.50 5.21
C ALA A 131 9.99 -1.33 5.81
N GLY A 132 10.73 -0.58 4.98
CA GLY A 132 11.50 0.58 5.43
C GLY A 132 10.62 1.67 6.03
N VAL A 133 9.51 2.02 5.36
CA VAL A 133 8.54 3.00 5.89
C VAL A 133 7.86 2.46 7.15
N THR A 134 7.40 1.21 7.14
CA THR A 134 6.75 0.58 8.31
C THR A 134 7.67 0.53 9.52
N PHE A 135 8.94 0.18 9.33
CA PHE A 135 9.94 0.13 10.39
C PHE A 135 10.24 1.52 10.95
N ALA A 136 10.38 2.52 10.06
CA ALA A 136 10.52 3.90 10.47
C ALA A 136 9.32 4.38 11.31
N VAL A 137 8.10 4.01 10.94
CA VAL A 137 6.88 4.31 11.71
C VAL A 137 6.87 3.62 13.07
N MET A 138 7.25 2.35 13.14
CA MET A 138 7.24 1.59 14.39
C MET A 138 8.29 2.08 15.39
N LEU A 139 9.46 2.50 14.90
CA LEU A 139 10.53 3.06 15.73
C LEU A 139 10.29 4.51 16.13
N THR A 140 9.70 5.33 15.25
CA THR A 140 9.50 6.76 15.52
C THR A 140 8.37 6.94 16.52
N LYS A 141 8.69 7.37 17.75
CA LYS A 141 7.70 7.60 18.82
C LYS A 141 7.13 9.03 18.86
N VAL A 142 7.79 10.00 18.24
CA VAL A 142 7.71 11.39 18.75
C VAL A 142 6.93 12.34 17.85
N GLN A 143 7.12 12.33 16.53
CA GLN A 143 6.42 13.28 15.64
C GLN A 143 6.29 12.73 14.21
N PHE A 144 5.06 12.55 13.74
CA PHE A 144 4.82 12.29 12.32
C PHE A 144 4.69 13.61 11.57
N SER A 145 5.40 13.69 10.45
CA SER A 145 5.23 14.75 9.47
C SER A 145 5.15 14.08 8.11
N ALA A 146 4.12 14.40 7.32
CA ALA A 146 3.93 13.88 5.97
C ALA A 146 5.16 13.99 5.04
N PRO A 147 6.01 15.04 5.07
CA PRO A 147 7.19 15.13 4.23
C PRO A 147 8.36 14.32 4.81
N ARG A 148 8.40 14.05 6.13
CA ARG A 148 9.37 13.11 6.71
C ARG A 148 9.06 11.68 6.26
N GLY A 149 7.79 11.27 6.27
CA GLY A 149 7.35 10.00 5.71
C GLY A 149 7.67 9.88 4.21
N LEU A 150 7.45 10.96 3.43
CA LEU A 150 7.82 11.04 2.02
C LEU A 150 9.34 10.84 1.82
N MET A 151 10.17 11.60 2.55
CA MET A 151 11.62 11.48 2.46
C MET A 151 12.11 10.09 2.82
N THR A 152 11.57 9.49 3.89
CA THR A 152 11.94 8.13 4.29
C THR A 152 11.54 7.11 3.24
N GLY A 153 10.33 7.20 2.69
CA GLY A 153 9.89 6.31 1.60
C GLY A 153 10.73 6.46 0.35
N MET A 154 11.07 7.69 -0.05
CA MET A 154 11.94 7.98 -1.19
C MET A 154 13.36 7.44 -0.97
N PHE A 155 13.90 7.56 0.25
CA PHE A 155 15.20 7.01 0.62
C PHE A 155 15.24 5.48 0.46
N PHE A 156 14.25 4.78 1.01
CA PHE A 156 14.14 3.32 0.84
C PHE A 156 13.86 2.90 -0.60
N ALA A 157 13.12 3.70 -1.38
CA ALA A 157 12.89 3.44 -2.80
C ALA A 157 14.19 3.54 -3.61
N ILE A 158 15.01 4.57 -3.36
CA ILE A 158 16.31 4.72 -4.02
C ILE A 158 17.23 3.55 -3.67
N ILE A 159 17.32 3.17 -2.38
CA ILE A 159 18.09 1.98 -1.96
C ILE A 159 17.58 0.73 -2.67
N GLY A 160 16.26 0.53 -2.71
CA GLY A 160 15.65 -0.62 -3.36
C GLY A 160 16.00 -0.69 -4.85
N VAL A 161 15.96 0.43 -5.56
CA VAL A 161 16.34 0.51 -6.99
C VAL A 161 17.82 0.21 -7.19
N ILE A 162 18.72 0.73 -6.34
CA ILE A 162 20.16 0.45 -6.41
C ILE A 162 20.44 -1.04 -6.20
N VAL A 163 19.81 -1.64 -5.19
CA VAL A 163 19.92 -3.08 -4.90
C VAL A 163 19.40 -3.89 -6.08
N LEU A 164 18.19 -3.60 -6.58
CA LEU A 164 17.63 -4.29 -7.75
C LEU A 164 18.53 -4.19 -8.98
N ASN A 165 19.09 -3.00 -9.25
CA ASN A 165 19.94 -2.78 -10.41
C ASN A 165 21.23 -3.61 -10.32
N SER A 166 21.79 -3.76 -9.13
CA SER A 166 22.97 -4.59 -8.85
C SER A 166 22.73 -6.08 -9.12
N PHE A 167 21.53 -6.60 -8.81
CA PHE A 167 21.21 -8.02 -8.99
C PHE A 167 20.67 -8.38 -10.38
N LEU A 168 19.79 -7.55 -10.94
CA LEU A 168 19.01 -7.90 -12.12
C LEU A 168 19.56 -7.32 -13.42
N ASN A 169 20.58 -6.45 -13.36
CA ASN A 169 21.16 -5.77 -14.52
C ASN A 169 20.09 -5.24 -15.49
N ILE A 170 19.00 -4.73 -14.93
CA ILE A 170 17.83 -4.27 -15.67
C ILE A 170 18.32 -3.18 -16.63
N GLY A 171 18.04 -3.33 -17.93
CA GLY A 171 18.43 -2.32 -18.92
C GLY A 171 17.96 -0.91 -18.51
N PHE A 172 18.64 0.13 -18.98
CA PHE A 172 18.41 1.53 -18.56
C PHE A 172 16.94 1.94 -18.54
N LEU A 173 16.15 1.50 -19.52
CA LEU A 173 14.70 1.72 -19.59
C LEU A 173 13.91 1.07 -18.43
N GLY A 174 14.27 -0.15 -18.02
CA GLY A 174 13.60 -0.84 -16.92
C GLY A 174 13.88 -0.21 -15.56
N ILE A 175 15.06 0.39 -15.38
CA ILE A 175 15.38 1.19 -14.17
C ILE A 175 14.47 2.42 -14.10
N ILE A 176 14.26 3.11 -15.22
CA ILE A 176 13.40 4.30 -15.27
C ILE A 176 11.95 3.93 -14.95
N ILE A 177 11.44 2.84 -15.55
CA ILE A 177 10.07 2.37 -15.32
C ILE A 177 9.89 1.93 -13.85
N ALA A 178 10.80 1.09 -13.34
CA ALA A 178 10.75 0.64 -11.94
C ALA A 178 10.90 1.79 -10.95
N GLY A 179 11.79 2.75 -11.23
CA GLY A 179 11.97 3.96 -10.44
C GLY A 179 10.73 4.84 -10.42
N ALA A 180 10.10 5.08 -11.58
CA ALA A 180 8.87 5.86 -11.69
C ALA A 180 7.72 5.22 -10.91
N ILE A 181 7.52 3.91 -11.05
CA ILE A 181 6.50 3.16 -10.31
C ILE A 181 6.78 3.21 -8.79
N GLY A 182 8.05 3.01 -8.38
CA GLY A 182 8.45 3.08 -6.98
C GLY A 182 8.17 4.45 -6.36
N ILE A 183 8.52 5.53 -7.06
CA ILE A 183 8.26 6.91 -6.62
C ILE A 183 6.76 7.15 -6.47
N VAL A 184 5.95 6.76 -7.46
CA VAL A 184 4.48 6.89 -7.40
C VAL A 184 3.91 6.10 -6.21
N GLY A 185 4.42 4.88 -5.98
CA GLY A 185 4.02 4.06 -4.83
C GLY A 185 4.31 4.74 -3.49
N VAL A 186 5.47 5.37 -3.34
CA VAL A 186 5.82 6.17 -2.15
C VAL A 186 4.85 7.34 -1.97
N PHE A 187 4.56 8.09 -3.03
CA PHE A 187 3.62 9.21 -2.98
C PHE A 187 2.23 8.76 -2.50
N ILE A 188 1.71 7.64 -3.03
CA ILE A 188 0.40 7.10 -2.64
C ILE A 188 0.41 6.66 -1.17
N LEU A 189 1.42 5.91 -0.75
CA LEU A 189 1.53 5.41 0.63
C LEU A 189 1.59 6.55 1.65
N VAL A 190 2.36 7.58 1.35
CA VAL A 190 2.53 8.75 2.22
C VAL A 190 1.29 9.61 2.24
N ASN A 191 0.62 9.79 1.10
CA ASN A 191 -0.65 10.51 1.04
C ASN A 191 -1.75 9.77 1.83
N ALA A 192 -1.85 8.44 1.67
CA ALA A 192 -2.77 7.61 2.44
C ALA A 192 -2.48 7.70 3.96
N THR A 193 -1.19 7.64 4.33
CA THR A 193 -0.75 7.80 5.73
C THR A 193 -1.08 9.19 6.27
N SER A 194 -0.86 10.24 5.49
CA SER A 194 -1.17 11.63 5.89
C SER A 194 -2.66 11.84 6.10
N GLN A 195 -3.51 11.29 5.23
CA GLN A 195 -4.97 11.37 5.37
C GLN A 195 -5.46 10.68 6.64
N VAL A 196 -4.90 9.53 7.00
CA VAL A 196 -5.23 8.84 8.25
C VAL A 196 -4.78 9.65 9.47
N LEU A 197 -3.57 10.22 9.41
CA LEU A 197 -2.95 10.93 10.54
C LEU A 197 -3.55 12.31 10.82
N ASN A 198 -3.93 13.05 9.78
CA ASN A 198 -4.45 14.41 9.88
C ASN A 198 -5.98 14.45 9.98
N ASN A 199 -6.66 13.30 9.98
CA ASN A 199 -8.11 13.26 10.13
C ASN A 199 -8.48 13.44 11.62
N PRO A 200 -9.17 14.54 12.00
CA PRO A 200 -9.57 14.79 13.38
C PRO A 200 -10.64 13.81 13.90
N GLU A 201 -11.26 12.99 13.03
CA GLU A 201 -12.22 11.94 13.41
C GLU A 201 -11.58 10.56 13.60
N TYR A 202 -10.24 10.43 13.52
CA TYR A 202 -9.55 9.16 13.72
C TYR A 202 -9.54 8.74 15.20
N ASN A 203 -10.65 8.14 15.64
CA ASN A 203 -10.83 7.59 17.00
C ASN A 203 -10.59 6.08 17.08
N GLU A 204 -10.66 5.35 15.96
CA GLU A 204 -10.53 3.89 15.93
C GLU A 204 -9.82 3.41 14.63
N PRO A 205 -8.99 2.35 14.71
CA PRO A 205 -8.23 1.79 13.59
C PRO A 205 -9.08 1.01 12.57
#